data_AF-A0A075GRJ7-F1
#
_entry.id   AF-A0A075GRJ7-F1
#
_cell.length_a   1.000
_cell.length_b   1.000
_cell.length_c   1.000
_cell.angle_alpha   90.00
_cell.angle_beta   90.00
_cell.angle_gamma   90.00
#
_symmetry.space_group_name_H-M   'P 1'
#
loop_
_entity.id
_entity.type
_entity.pdbx_description
1 polymer ?
#
loop_
_entity_poly.entity_id
_entity_poly.type
_entity_poly.pdbx_seq_one_letter_code
_entity_poly.pdbx_strand_id
1 'polypeptide(L)'
;MARRREPALPVLAQELSRAHETHVEDREYSPTYLISEMGSKLSRVLIGGILTDVENRGSEADPFYMARMVDPHGDTYYLRAGQYNPEGAAALSKIETPTHVISVGRVRAYSPDDSDSVYVSVQPENVRAVSEQEVSVWAVKACESLMRRLKGDDAELSNREKEGLGLAQEKYETVSTESYAGLLYDCLRNLSGDTTAPSTAQFTGEFETASDVEVAATELEAAPSAAEPPAPEAPQDAPAGDETPDGEPEDDADAEAAVLELISSLDKEGDGEGVIYETLRDSAAAAGIDGSRLDEVIDSLNDQGLTYQPAFNKFRVA
;
A
#
# COMPACT_ATOMS: atom_id res chain seq x y z
N MET A 1 10.86 -27.57 30.70
CA MET A 1 9.45 -27.70 30.31
C MET A 1 9.34 -27.38 28.84
N ALA A 2 8.69 -28.21 28.02
CA ALA A 2 8.48 -27.88 26.61
C ALA A 2 7.72 -26.55 26.53
N ARG A 3 8.32 -25.53 25.90
CA ARG A 3 7.69 -24.23 25.68
C ARG A 3 6.37 -24.48 24.96
N ARG A 4 5.23 -24.26 25.64
CA ARG A 4 3.90 -24.49 25.08
C ARG A 4 3.80 -23.61 23.84
N ARG A 5 3.70 -24.23 22.66
CA ARG A 5 3.60 -23.50 21.39
C ARG A 5 2.36 -22.61 21.46
N GLU A 6 2.51 -21.35 21.11
CA GLU A 6 1.37 -20.45 21.04
C GLU A 6 0.37 -20.94 19.98
N PRO A 7 -0.94 -20.80 20.25
CA PRO A 7 -1.96 -21.14 19.28
C PRO A 7 -1.87 -20.20 18.08
N ALA A 8 -2.12 -20.74 16.89
CA ALA A 8 -2.22 -19.93 15.68
C ALA A 8 -3.56 -19.18 15.68
N LEU A 9 -3.52 -17.86 15.59
CA LEU A 9 -4.72 -17.02 15.59
C LEU A 9 -5.27 -16.86 14.17
N PRO A 10 -6.57 -17.09 13.94
CA PRO A 10 -7.19 -16.77 12.66
C PRO A 10 -7.24 -15.25 12.47
N VAL A 11 -6.74 -14.76 11.34
CA VAL A 11 -6.62 -13.32 11.06
C VAL A 11 -6.85 -13.03 9.59
N LEU A 12 -7.63 -11.99 9.28
CA LEU A 12 -7.89 -11.54 7.91
C LEU A 12 -6.70 -10.75 7.35
N ALA A 13 -6.58 -10.68 6.01
CA ALA A 13 -5.42 -10.09 5.35
C ALA A 13 -5.24 -8.61 5.69
N GLN A 14 -6.32 -7.84 5.66
CA GLN A 14 -6.31 -6.41 5.99
C GLN A 14 -5.93 -6.14 7.45
N GLU A 15 -6.35 -6.98 8.39
CA GLU A 15 -5.96 -6.84 9.80
C GLU A 15 -4.46 -7.13 9.98
N LEU A 16 -3.94 -8.11 9.25
CA LEU A 16 -2.54 -8.51 9.31
C LEU A 16 -1.61 -7.46 8.68
N SER A 17 -1.99 -6.88 7.54
CA SER A 17 -1.17 -5.91 6.81
C SER A 17 -0.99 -4.59 7.57
N ARG A 18 -1.98 -4.20 8.36
CA ARG A 18 -1.95 -3.01 9.22
C ARG A 18 -1.30 -3.23 10.59
N ALA A 19 -0.77 -4.42 10.85
CA ALA A 19 -0.14 -4.71 12.13
C ALA A 19 1.31 -4.22 12.18
N HIS A 20 1.65 -3.43 13.20
CA HIS A 20 3.02 -2.94 13.42
C HIS A 20 3.79 -3.77 14.45
N GLU A 21 5.09 -3.92 14.22
CA GLU A 21 5.98 -4.70 15.08
C GLU A 21 6.13 -4.05 16.45
N THR A 22 5.94 -4.83 17.52
CA THR A 22 6.22 -4.42 18.88
C THR A 22 7.09 -5.48 19.55
N HIS A 23 8.25 -5.06 20.03
CA HIS A 23 9.06 -5.88 20.91
C HIS A 23 8.45 -5.84 22.32
N VAL A 24 7.58 -6.79 22.63
CA VAL A 24 6.96 -6.87 23.95
C VAL A 24 7.76 -7.86 24.79
N GLU A 25 8.78 -7.35 25.48
CA GLU A 25 9.37 -7.81 26.76
C GLU A 25 10.90 -7.56 26.78
N ASP A 26 11.40 -6.90 27.83
CA ASP A 26 12.83 -6.67 28.15
C ASP A 26 13.58 -7.96 28.54
N ARG A 27 13.46 -9.03 27.75
CA ARG A 27 14.25 -10.24 27.89
C ARG A 27 14.96 -10.53 26.59
N GLU A 28 16.22 -10.94 26.70
CA GLU A 28 17.14 -11.22 25.59
C GLU A 28 16.62 -12.28 24.58
N TYR A 29 15.56 -13.03 24.92
CA TYR A 29 14.91 -14.05 24.09
C TYR A 29 13.38 -13.88 23.97
N SER A 30 12.89 -12.65 24.11
CA SER A 30 11.46 -12.36 23.96
C SER A 30 10.99 -12.59 22.52
N PRO A 31 9.85 -13.26 22.33
CA PRO A 31 9.25 -13.39 21.01
C PRO A 31 8.78 -12.03 20.50
N THR A 32 9.14 -11.69 19.27
CA THR A 32 8.59 -10.53 18.57
C THR A 32 7.10 -10.75 18.30
N TYR A 33 6.28 -9.76 18.63
CA TYR A 33 4.87 -9.74 18.29
C TYR A 33 4.56 -8.61 17.33
N LEU A 34 3.62 -8.83 16.43
CA LEU A 34 2.95 -7.79 15.69
C LEU A 34 1.63 -7.48 16.39
N ILE A 35 1.37 -6.21 16.65
CA ILE A 35 0.13 -5.78 17.30
C ILE A 35 -0.76 -5.20 16.22
N SER A 36 -1.92 -5.81 15.97
CA SER A 36 -2.93 -5.22 15.09
C SER A 36 -3.58 -3.99 15.74
N GLU A 37 -4.08 -3.05 14.93
CA GLU A 37 -4.96 -1.95 15.35
C GLU A 37 -6.12 -2.42 16.24
N MET A 38 -6.63 -3.63 16.00
CA MET A 38 -7.72 -4.24 16.76
C MET A 38 -7.23 -5.06 17.97
N GLY A 39 -5.98 -4.87 18.40
CA GLY A 39 -5.43 -5.49 19.61
C GLY A 39 -5.07 -6.97 19.50
N SER A 40 -4.92 -7.54 18.31
CA SER A 40 -4.38 -8.89 18.18
C SER A 40 -2.87 -8.93 18.42
N LYS A 41 -2.41 -9.76 19.36
CA LYS A 41 -0.98 -10.13 19.51
C LYS A 41 -0.62 -11.24 18.52
N LEU A 42 -0.13 -10.87 17.35
CA LEU A 42 0.17 -11.75 16.22
C LEU A 42 1.65 -12.20 16.26
N SER A 43 1.87 -13.48 16.59
CA SER A 43 3.18 -14.15 16.48
C SER A 43 3.09 -15.30 15.48
N ARG A 44 2.07 -16.14 15.67
CA ARG A 44 1.70 -17.27 14.84
C ARG A 44 0.26 -17.11 14.40
N VAL A 45 0.02 -17.19 13.10
CA VAL A 45 -1.28 -16.94 12.49
C VAL A 45 -1.74 -18.15 11.69
N LEU A 46 -3.06 -18.28 11.60
CA LEU A 46 -3.77 -19.19 10.74
C LEU A 46 -4.43 -18.35 9.66
N ILE A 47 -3.98 -18.47 8.42
CA ILE A 47 -4.49 -17.73 7.28
C ILE A 47 -5.10 -18.71 6.28
N GLY A 48 -6.14 -18.29 5.56
CA GLY A 48 -6.83 -19.11 4.56
C GLY A 48 -7.20 -18.26 3.35
N GLY A 49 -7.26 -18.90 2.19
CA GLY A 49 -7.56 -18.19 0.96
C GLY A 49 -7.24 -19.00 -0.29
N ILE A 50 -7.21 -18.31 -1.42
CA ILE A 50 -6.81 -18.86 -2.71
C ILE A 50 -5.36 -18.51 -2.95
N LEU A 51 -4.49 -19.50 -3.04
CA LEU A 51 -3.10 -19.30 -3.44
C LEU A 51 -3.08 -19.01 -4.95
N THR A 52 -2.81 -17.78 -5.34
CA THR A 52 -2.90 -17.33 -6.75
C THR A 52 -1.60 -17.53 -7.50
N ASP A 53 -0.48 -17.26 -6.84
CA ASP A 53 0.84 -17.27 -7.47
C ASP A 53 1.91 -17.78 -6.50
N VAL A 54 2.86 -18.54 -7.04
CA VAL A 54 4.01 -19.08 -6.31
C VAL A 54 5.23 -18.97 -7.23
N GLU A 55 6.11 -18.03 -6.92
CA GLU A 55 7.36 -17.79 -7.63
C GLU A 55 8.54 -18.32 -6.82
N ASN A 56 9.46 -19.05 -7.45
CA ASN A 56 10.78 -19.29 -6.90
C ASN A 56 11.75 -18.22 -7.41
N ARG A 57 12.15 -17.29 -6.53
CA ARG A 57 13.16 -16.26 -6.82
C ARG A 57 14.56 -16.65 -6.35
N GLY A 58 14.72 -17.85 -5.80
CA GLY A 58 16.01 -18.39 -5.35
C GLY A 58 16.77 -19.09 -6.48
N SER A 59 17.92 -19.66 -6.12
CA SER A 59 18.65 -20.56 -7.01
C SER A 59 18.17 -22.01 -6.85
N GLU A 60 18.56 -22.92 -7.74
CA GLU A 60 18.27 -24.36 -7.56
C GLU A 60 18.90 -24.93 -6.28
N ALA A 61 20.01 -24.35 -5.82
CA ALA A 61 20.68 -24.74 -4.58
C ALA A 61 20.03 -24.11 -3.33
N ASP A 62 19.56 -22.86 -3.46
CA ASP A 62 18.94 -22.08 -2.40
C ASP A 62 17.56 -21.57 -2.84
N PRO A 63 16.52 -22.42 -2.80
CA PRO A 63 15.20 -22.04 -3.25
C PRO A 63 14.59 -20.99 -2.32
N PHE A 64 13.99 -19.97 -2.91
CA PHE A 64 13.30 -18.89 -2.21
C PHE A 64 11.94 -18.68 -2.84
N TYR A 65 10.91 -19.24 -2.20
CA TYR A 65 9.54 -19.15 -2.64
C TYR A 65 8.87 -17.90 -2.08
N MET A 66 8.30 -17.12 -2.98
CA MET A 66 7.35 -16.04 -2.69
C MET A 66 6.01 -16.47 -3.22
N ALA A 67 4.98 -16.43 -2.37
CA ALA A 67 3.64 -16.79 -2.79
C ALA A 67 2.63 -15.72 -2.38
N ARG A 68 1.63 -15.53 -3.24
CA ARG A 68 0.51 -14.62 -3.02
C ARG A 68 -0.75 -15.44 -2.77
N MET A 69 -1.43 -15.12 -1.67
CA MET A 69 -2.69 -15.76 -1.32
C MET A 69 -3.76 -14.70 -1.12
N VAL A 70 -4.94 -14.88 -1.69
CA VAL A 70 -6.05 -13.94 -1.60
C VAL A 70 -7.07 -14.44 -0.57
N ASP A 71 -7.40 -13.61 0.40
CA ASP A 71 -8.48 -13.83 1.39
C ASP A 71 -9.86 -13.79 0.70
N PRO A 72 -10.90 -14.51 1.17
CA PRO A 72 -12.30 -14.31 0.78
C PRO A 72 -12.80 -12.86 0.64
N HIS A 73 -12.19 -11.90 1.34
CA HIS A 73 -12.49 -10.46 1.19
C HIS A 73 -11.92 -9.86 -0.12
N GLY A 74 -10.84 -10.43 -0.66
CA GLY A 74 -10.14 -9.93 -1.86
C GLY A 74 -8.73 -9.38 -1.58
N ASP A 75 -8.37 -9.19 -0.30
CA ASP A 75 -7.04 -8.74 0.10
C ASP A 75 -5.99 -9.85 0.02
N THR A 76 -4.72 -9.45 -0.10
CA THR A 76 -3.61 -10.39 -0.31
C THR A 76 -2.73 -10.58 0.91
N TYR A 77 -2.42 -11.84 1.21
CA TYR A 77 -1.31 -12.27 2.05
C TYR A 77 -0.05 -12.50 1.22
N TYR A 78 1.09 -12.15 1.80
CA TYR A 78 2.42 -12.45 1.26
C TYR A 78 3.07 -13.57 2.07
N LEU A 79 3.31 -14.71 1.42
CA LEU A 79 3.98 -15.87 2.00
C LEU A 79 5.44 -15.90 1.53
N ARG A 80 6.38 -16.08 2.46
CA ARG A 80 7.82 -16.17 2.15
C ARG A 80 8.43 -17.41 2.77
N ALA A 81 9.05 -18.25 1.96
CA ALA A 81 9.77 -19.44 2.43
C ALA A 81 11.08 -19.61 1.68
N GLY A 82 12.21 -19.58 2.39
CA GLY A 82 13.54 -19.77 1.81
C GLY A 82 14.36 -20.81 2.58
N GLN A 83 15.69 -20.70 2.51
CA GLN A 83 16.64 -21.60 3.18
C GLN A 83 16.40 -21.77 4.69
N TYR A 84 15.95 -20.72 5.37
CA TYR A 84 15.66 -20.76 6.82
C TYR A 84 14.27 -21.32 7.15
N ASN A 85 13.48 -21.68 6.13
CA ASN A 85 12.17 -22.30 6.26
C ASN A 85 11.98 -23.41 5.20
N PRO A 86 12.72 -24.51 5.32
CA PRO A 86 12.68 -25.60 4.34
C PRO A 86 11.32 -26.31 4.32
N GLU A 87 10.63 -26.39 5.47
CA GLU A 87 9.30 -27.01 5.55
C GLU A 87 8.26 -26.21 4.74
N GLY A 88 8.23 -24.89 4.91
CA GLY A 88 7.36 -24.02 4.13
C GLY A 88 7.69 -24.04 2.64
N ALA A 89 8.97 -24.03 2.28
CA ALA A 89 9.42 -24.08 0.88
C ALA A 89 9.00 -25.38 0.20
N ALA A 90 9.17 -26.52 0.89
CA ALA A 90 8.76 -27.83 0.39
C ALA A 90 7.24 -28.01 0.31
N ALA A 91 6.47 -27.25 1.10
CA ALA A 91 5.01 -27.25 1.01
C ALA A 91 4.53 -26.40 -0.17
N LEU A 92 5.08 -25.20 -0.34
CA LEU A 92 4.73 -24.31 -1.45
C LEU A 92 5.13 -24.90 -2.82
N SER A 93 6.26 -25.61 -2.90
CA SER A 93 6.72 -26.22 -4.16
C SER A 93 5.84 -27.36 -4.68
N LYS A 94 4.97 -27.92 -3.83
CA LYS A 94 4.10 -29.05 -4.18
C LYS A 94 2.67 -28.64 -4.51
N ILE A 95 2.32 -27.37 -4.28
CA ILE A 95 0.96 -26.88 -4.49
C ILE A 95 0.88 -26.27 -5.87
N GLU A 96 -0.05 -26.75 -6.67
CA GLU A 96 -0.36 -26.19 -7.98
C GLU A 96 -1.32 -25.01 -7.81
N THR A 97 -0.95 -23.82 -8.28
CA THR A 97 -1.82 -22.64 -8.26
C THR A 97 -2.68 -22.56 -9.53
N PRO A 98 -3.92 -22.02 -9.47
CA PRO A 98 -4.61 -21.49 -8.28
C PRO A 98 -5.33 -22.59 -7.47
N THR A 99 -5.14 -22.62 -6.14
CA THR A 99 -5.76 -23.62 -5.25
C THR A 99 -6.15 -23.01 -3.90
N HIS A 100 -7.26 -23.46 -3.32
CA HIS A 100 -7.67 -23.11 -1.95
C HIS A 100 -6.73 -23.73 -0.92
N VAL A 101 -6.21 -22.91 -0.02
CA VAL A 101 -5.16 -23.29 0.92
C VAL A 101 -5.44 -22.68 2.29
N ILE A 102 -5.11 -23.45 3.33
CA ILE A 102 -4.94 -22.93 4.68
C ILE A 102 -3.49 -23.09 5.08
N SER A 103 -2.91 -22.02 5.61
CA SER A 103 -1.53 -21.94 6.03
C SER A 103 -1.41 -21.49 7.48
N VAL A 104 -0.55 -22.17 8.22
CA VAL A 104 -0.11 -21.75 9.56
C VAL A 104 1.29 -21.21 9.41
N GLY A 105 1.54 -20.00 9.89
CA GLY A 105 2.86 -19.40 9.76
C GLY A 105 3.20 -18.41 10.86
N ARG A 106 4.50 -18.08 10.94
CA ARG A 106 4.99 -16.99 11.78
C ARG A 106 4.93 -15.69 11.03
N VAL A 107 4.53 -14.64 11.71
CA VAL A 107 4.45 -13.32 11.09
C VAL A 107 5.79 -12.61 11.25
N ARG A 108 6.23 -11.94 10.19
CA ARG A 108 7.43 -11.11 10.15
C ARG A 108 7.09 -9.81 9.45
N ALA A 109 7.36 -8.69 10.11
CA ALA A 109 7.40 -7.39 9.46
C ALA A 109 8.79 -7.18 8.83
N TYR A 110 8.80 -6.45 7.73
CA TYR A 110 10.02 -5.98 7.08
C TYR A 110 9.76 -4.55 6.63
N SER A 111 10.63 -3.64 7.04
CA SER A 111 10.67 -2.27 6.51
C SER A 111 11.88 -2.20 5.57
N PRO A 112 11.70 -1.86 4.29
CA PRO A 112 12.81 -1.49 3.42
C PRO A 112 13.50 -0.25 4.01
N ASP A 113 14.83 -0.19 3.93
CA ASP A 113 15.61 0.95 4.46
C ASP A 113 15.28 2.27 3.73
N ASP A 114 14.80 2.17 2.48
CA ASP A 114 14.45 3.30 1.62
C ASP A 114 12.98 3.79 1.77
N SER A 115 12.18 3.18 2.67
CA SER A 115 10.79 3.58 2.85
C SER A 115 10.29 3.40 4.28
N ASP A 116 9.47 4.34 4.76
CA ASP A 116 8.74 4.23 6.04
C ASP A 116 7.59 3.19 6.00
N SER A 117 7.45 2.44 4.90
CA SER A 117 6.40 1.44 4.71
C SER A 117 6.76 0.10 5.34
N VAL A 118 5.95 -0.35 6.29
CA VAL A 118 6.09 -1.67 6.92
C VAL A 118 5.30 -2.71 6.14
N TYR A 119 6.00 -3.71 5.58
CA TYR A 119 5.37 -4.83 4.90
C TYR A 119 5.32 -6.05 5.82
N VAL A 120 4.12 -6.61 5.99
CA VAL A 120 3.91 -7.81 6.78
C VAL A 120 3.91 -9.05 5.87
N SER A 121 4.70 -10.04 6.26
CA SER A 121 4.83 -11.32 5.56
C SER A 121 4.62 -12.47 6.52
N VAL A 122 4.17 -13.60 5.97
CA VAL A 122 3.98 -14.84 6.72
C VAL A 122 5.00 -15.86 6.27
N GLN A 123 5.75 -16.41 7.22
CA GLN A 123 6.65 -17.53 7.02
C GLN A 123 5.86 -18.83 7.31
N PRO A 124 5.44 -19.59 6.30
CA PRO A 124 4.59 -20.75 6.50
C PRO A 124 5.34 -21.88 7.22
N GLU A 125 4.82 -22.35 8.35
CA GLU A 125 5.27 -23.57 9.00
C GLU A 125 4.55 -24.80 8.41
N ASN A 126 3.28 -24.65 8.03
CA ASN A 126 2.51 -25.72 7.41
C ASN A 126 1.52 -25.13 6.41
N VAL A 127 1.44 -25.73 5.23
CA VAL A 127 0.53 -25.32 4.16
C VAL A 127 -0.22 -26.55 3.68
N ARG A 128 -1.55 -26.47 3.61
CA ARG A 128 -2.39 -27.57 3.14
C ARG A 128 -3.39 -27.05 2.11
N ALA A 129 -3.49 -27.76 0.98
CA ALA A 129 -4.59 -27.60 0.04
C ALA A 129 -5.90 -28.11 0.66
N VAL A 130 -6.93 -27.28 0.63
CA VAL A 130 -8.22 -27.51 1.30
C VAL A 130 -9.37 -27.28 0.34
N SER A 131 -10.58 -27.69 0.75
CA SER A 131 -11.80 -27.32 0.04
C SER A 131 -12.19 -25.86 0.31
N GLU A 132 -12.97 -25.27 -0.60
CA GLU A 132 -13.57 -23.94 -0.41
C GLU A 132 -14.34 -23.84 0.92
N GLN A 133 -15.10 -24.88 1.28
CA GLN A 133 -15.86 -24.93 2.53
C GLN A 133 -14.96 -24.80 3.78
N GLU A 134 -13.78 -25.40 3.76
CA GLU A 134 -12.83 -25.28 4.88
C GLU A 134 -12.28 -23.86 5.00
N VAL A 135 -12.04 -23.18 3.86
CA VAL A 135 -11.67 -21.76 3.85
C VAL A 135 -12.81 -20.91 4.39
N SER A 136 -14.06 -21.16 3.99
CA SER A 136 -15.22 -20.44 4.52
C SER A 136 -15.37 -20.61 6.03
N VAL A 137 -15.19 -21.83 6.55
CA VAL A 137 -15.23 -22.09 8.00
C VAL A 137 -14.09 -21.37 8.74
N TRP A 138 -12.89 -21.32 8.15
CA TRP A 138 -11.80 -20.53 8.71
C TRP A 138 -12.13 -19.04 8.72
N ALA A 139 -12.68 -18.51 7.62
CA ALA A 139 -13.00 -17.10 7.48
C ALA A 139 -14.05 -16.65 8.50
N VAL A 140 -15.11 -17.46 8.71
CA VAL A 140 -16.11 -17.21 9.78
C VAL A 140 -15.43 -17.12 11.14
N LYS A 141 -14.48 -18.01 11.47
CA LYS A 141 -13.75 -17.95 12.75
C LYS A 141 -12.88 -16.70 12.87
N ALA A 142 -12.27 -16.25 11.77
CA ALA A 142 -11.50 -15.01 11.74
C ALA A 142 -12.42 -13.80 11.99
N CYS A 143 -13.57 -13.74 11.30
CA CYS A 143 -14.59 -12.72 11.49
C CYS A 143 -15.13 -12.70 12.93
N GLU A 144 -15.49 -13.85 13.50
CA GLU A 144 -15.92 -13.95 14.91
C GLU A 144 -14.85 -13.44 15.87
N SER A 145 -13.58 -13.76 15.62
CA SER A 145 -12.47 -13.30 16.45
C SER A 145 -12.24 -11.80 16.37
N LEU A 146 -12.43 -11.20 15.20
CA LEU A 146 -12.37 -9.76 15.01
C LEU A 146 -13.60 -9.06 15.62
N MET A 147 -14.80 -9.61 15.42
CA MET A 147 -16.05 -9.09 15.99
C MET A 147 -16.03 -9.04 17.52
N ARG A 148 -15.51 -10.09 18.19
CA ARG A 148 -15.40 -10.09 19.66
C ARG A 148 -14.55 -8.93 20.17
N ARG A 149 -13.42 -8.66 19.51
CA ARG A 149 -12.53 -7.54 19.86
C ARG A 149 -13.13 -6.19 19.51
N LEU A 150 -13.82 -6.10 18.38
CA LEU A 150 -14.50 -4.88 17.94
C LEU A 150 -15.64 -4.48 18.89
N LYS A 151 -16.40 -5.45 19.40
CA LYS A 151 -17.46 -5.20 20.39
C LYS A 151 -16.92 -4.72 21.75
N GLY A 152 -15.69 -5.12 22.09
CA GLY A 152 -15.04 -4.69 23.33
C GLY A 152 -15.65 -5.26 24.61
N ASP A 153 -16.47 -6.31 24.52
CA ASP A 153 -17.09 -6.94 25.70
C ASP A 153 -16.04 -7.71 26.52
N ASP A 154 -15.54 -7.06 27.57
CA ASP A 154 -14.48 -7.55 28.46
C ASP A 154 -14.77 -8.93 29.08
N ALA A 155 -16.03 -9.35 29.14
CA ALA A 155 -16.43 -10.65 29.67
C ALA A 155 -16.10 -11.83 28.72
N GLU A 156 -16.03 -11.58 27.41
CA GLU A 156 -15.79 -12.62 26.38
C GLU A 156 -14.33 -12.67 25.89
N LEU A 157 -13.54 -11.65 26.24
CA LEU A 157 -12.15 -11.52 25.80
C LEU A 157 -11.21 -12.33 26.70
N SER A 158 -10.32 -13.09 26.05
CA SER A 158 -9.22 -13.76 26.73
C SER A 158 -8.21 -12.73 27.28
N ASN A 159 -7.44 -13.11 28.32
CA ASN A 159 -6.40 -12.24 28.87
C ASN A 159 -5.41 -11.75 27.79
N ARG A 160 -5.11 -12.58 26.79
CA ARG A 160 -4.24 -12.21 25.66
C ARG A 160 -4.85 -11.10 24.80
N GLU A 161 -6.16 -11.16 24.54
CA GLU A 161 -6.86 -10.14 23.77
C GLU A 161 -6.95 -8.83 24.54
N LYS A 162 -7.17 -8.88 25.87
CA LYS A 162 -7.16 -7.69 26.73
C LYS A 162 -5.81 -6.99 26.76
N GLU A 163 -4.73 -7.75 26.95
CA GLU A 163 -3.37 -7.22 26.88
C GLU A 163 -3.08 -6.60 25.50
N GLY A 164 -3.49 -7.28 24.44
CA GLY A 164 -3.28 -6.80 23.08
C GLY A 164 -4.06 -5.53 22.75
N LEU A 165 -5.30 -5.40 23.24
CA LEU A 165 -6.11 -4.18 23.12
C LEU A 165 -5.48 -3.01 23.87
N GLY A 166 -4.96 -3.23 25.08
CA GLY A 166 -4.22 -2.19 25.82
C GLY A 166 -2.99 -1.70 25.05
N LEU A 167 -2.19 -2.62 24.53
CA LEU A 167 -1.03 -2.29 23.69
C LEU A 167 -1.42 -1.58 22.38
N ALA A 168 -2.56 -1.93 21.79
CA ALA A 168 -3.05 -1.24 20.61
C ALA A 168 -3.49 0.19 20.92
N GLN A 169 -4.17 0.43 22.04
CA GLN A 169 -4.56 1.79 22.46
C GLN A 169 -3.35 2.69 22.75
N GLU A 170 -2.25 2.12 23.24
CA GLU A 170 -1.00 2.87 23.45
C GLU A 170 -0.28 3.21 22.14
N LYS A 171 -0.43 2.36 21.11
CA LYS A 171 0.33 2.46 19.85
C LYS A 171 -0.42 3.18 18.74
N TYR A 172 -1.73 2.97 18.66
CA TYR A 172 -2.60 3.51 17.63
C TYR A 172 -3.44 4.62 18.23
N GLU A 173 -3.12 5.87 17.89
CA GLU A 173 -3.85 7.06 18.37
C GLU A 173 -5.29 7.10 17.81
N THR A 174 -5.47 6.63 16.58
CA THR A 174 -6.77 6.51 15.94
C THR A 174 -6.94 5.12 15.32
N VAL A 175 -8.04 4.45 15.65
CA VAL A 175 -8.42 3.17 15.06
C VAL A 175 -9.78 3.34 14.39
N SER A 176 -9.84 3.10 13.08
CA SER A 176 -11.08 3.21 12.31
C SER A 176 -11.94 1.94 12.47
N THR A 177 -12.73 1.90 13.53
CA THR A 177 -13.66 0.78 13.81
C THR A 177 -14.67 0.56 12.68
N GLU A 178 -15.07 1.63 11.99
CA GLU A 178 -15.96 1.60 10.83
C GLU A 178 -15.36 0.81 9.65
N SER A 179 -14.07 0.99 9.38
CA SER A 179 -13.36 0.25 8.32
C SER A 179 -13.40 -1.26 8.57
N TYR A 180 -13.16 -1.67 9.82
CA TYR A 180 -13.21 -3.09 10.20
C TYR A 180 -14.64 -3.64 10.21
N ALA A 181 -15.64 -2.83 10.54
CA ALA A 181 -17.04 -3.22 10.42
C ALA A 181 -17.44 -3.45 8.96
N GLY A 182 -16.98 -2.60 8.03
CA GLY A 182 -17.15 -2.77 6.59
C GLY A 182 -16.51 -4.05 6.09
N LEU A 183 -15.24 -4.30 6.43
CA LEU A 183 -14.54 -5.54 6.06
C LEU A 183 -15.26 -6.79 6.59
N LEU A 184 -15.78 -6.75 7.82
CA LEU A 184 -16.57 -7.85 8.37
C LEU A 184 -17.85 -8.09 7.57
N TYR A 185 -18.55 -7.02 7.22
CA TYR A 185 -19.76 -7.09 6.42
C TYR A 185 -19.49 -7.67 5.03
N ASP A 186 -18.48 -7.17 4.33
CA ASP A 186 -18.13 -7.60 2.98
C ASP A 186 -17.63 -9.05 2.97
N CYS A 187 -16.80 -9.44 3.93
CA CYS A 187 -16.35 -10.82 4.07
C CYS A 187 -17.52 -11.78 4.33
N LEU A 188 -18.41 -11.45 5.28
CA LEU A 188 -19.57 -12.30 5.60
C LEU A 188 -20.57 -12.37 4.44
N ARG A 189 -20.74 -11.28 3.68
CA ARG A 189 -21.58 -11.23 2.48
C ARG A 189 -21.02 -12.10 1.35
N ASN A 190 -19.71 -12.05 1.13
CA ASN A 190 -19.06 -12.91 0.14
C ASN A 190 -19.19 -14.39 0.52
N LEU A 191 -19.06 -14.71 1.81
CA LEU A 191 -19.23 -16.07 2.32
C LEU A 191 -20.68 -16.57 2.24
N SER A 192 -21.68 -15.69 2.36
CA SER A 192 -23.08 -16.07 2.22
C SER A 192 -23.50 -16.32 0.77
N GLY A 193 -22.61 -16.08 -0.20
CA GLY A 193 -22.91 -16.17 -1.63
C GLY A 193 -23.87 -15.08 -2.11
N ASP A 194 -24.08 -14.03 -1.29
CA ASP A 194 -24.92 -12.88 -1.63
C ASP A 194 -24.09 -11.79 -2.33
N THR A 195 -23.04 -12.23 -3.03
CA THR A 195 -22.25 -11.41 -3.93
C THR A 195 -23.14 -11.11 -5.12
N THR A 196 -23.84 -9.98 -5.03
CA THR A 196 -24.43 -9.32 -6.19
C THR A 196 -23.24 -8.86 -7.03
N ALA A 197 -22.73 -9.74 -7.89
CA ALA A 197 -21.83 -9.31 -8.95
C ALA A 197 -22.53 -8.14 -9.65
N PRO A 198 -21.93 -6.94 -9.70
CA PRO A 198 -22.54 -5.84 -10.43
C PRO A 198 -22.78 -6.34 -11.85
N SER A 199 -24.03 -6.27 -12.29
CA SER A 199 -24.43 -6.79 -13.59
C SER A 199 -23.65 -6.05 -14.67
N THR A 200 -22.76 -6.77 -15.36
CA THR A 200 -22.05 -6.25 -16.53
C THR A 200 -22.98 -5.95 -17.70
N ALA A 201 -24.27 -6.31 -17.59
CA ALA A 201 -25.29 -6.04 -18.61
C ALA A 201 -25.54 -4.54 -18.86
N GLN A 202 -25.13 -3.66 -17.94
CA GLN A 202 -25.21 -2.21 -18.10
C GLN A 202 -23.87 -1.56 -18.49
N PHE A 203 -22.78 -2.32 -18.52
CA PHE A 203 -21.48 -1.82 -18.95
C PHE A 203 -21.41 -1.94 -20.48
N THR A 204 -21.69 -0.84 -21.19
CA THR A 204 -21.70 -0.81 -22.66
C THR A 204 -20.29 -0.85 -23.26
N GLY A 205 -19.24 -0.56 -22.48
CA GLY A 205 -17.85 -0.61 -22.93
C GLY A 205 -17.50 0.34 -24.08
N GLU A 206 -18.42 1.21 -24.46
CA GLU A 206 -18.23 2.23 -25.49
C GLU A 206 -17.57 3.44 -24.86
N PHE A 207 -16.31 3.68 -25.24
CA PHE A 207 -15.61 4.92 -24.97
C PHE A 207 -15.66 5.75 -26.26
N GLU A 208 -16.16 6.98 -26.17
CA GLU A 208 -16.00 7.94 -27.25
C GLU A 208 -14.51 8.30 -27.38
N THR A 209 -14.01 8.39 -28.61
CA THR A 209 -12.64 8.85 -28.82
C THR A 209 -12.59 10.36 -28.51
N ALA A 210 -11.49 10.85 -27.93
CA ALA A 210 -11.33 12.28 -27.61
C ALA A 210 -11.44 13.21 -28.84
N SER A 211 -11.48 12.64 -30.03
CA SER A 211 -11.60 13.31 -31.33
C SER A 211 -13.04 13.50 -31.79
N ASP A 212 -14.00 12.74 -31.24
CA ASP A 212 -15.41 12.75 -31.66
C ASP A 212 -16.30 13.68 -30.82
N VAL A 213 -15.73 14.41 -29.86
CA VAL A 213 -16.42 15.53 -29.21
C VAL A 213 -16.40 16.73 -30.18
N GLU A 214 -17.10 16.59 -31.30
CA GLU A 214 -17.45 17.72 -32.15
C GLU A 214 -18.44 18.60 -31.38
N VAL A 215 -18.07 19.87 -31.32
CA VAL A 215 -18.77 20.95 -30.64
C VAL A 215 -20.19 21.08 -31.21
N ALA A 216 -21.16 20.39 -30.61
CA ALA A 216 -22.58 20.63 -30.83
C ALA A 216 -22.99 21.93 -30.11
N ALA A 217 -22.53 23.05 -30.65
CA ALA A 217 -23.09 24.36 -30.37
C ALA A 217 -24.38 24.53 -31.18
N THR A 218 -25.52 24.54 -30.49
CA THR A 218 -26.80 25.26 -30.72
C THR A 218 -27.93 24.38 -30.18
N GLU A 219 -28.96 24.81 -29.45
CA GLU A 219 -29.45 26.10 -28.95
C GLU A 219 -30.54 25.71 -27.94
N LEU A 220 -30.55 26.28 -26.73
CA LEU A 220 -31.80 26.42 -25.97
C LEU A 220 -31.81 27.78 -25.26
N GLU A 221 -32.28 28.77 -26.02
CA GLU A 221 -33.13 29.88 -25.61
C GLU A 221 -33.22 30.23 -24.11
N ALA A 222 -32.55 31.34 -23.78
CA ALA A 222 -32.95 32.45 -22.92
C ALA A 222 -33.80 32.18 -21.65
N ALA A 223 -33.16 32.33 -20.48
CA ALA A 223 -33.80 32.73 -19.23
C ALA A 223 -33.21 34.08 -18.74
N PRO A 224 -34.03 34.99 -18.19
CA PRO A 224 -33.65 36.38 -17.96
C PRO A 224 -32.81 36.59 -16.69
N SER A 225 -32.00 37.65 -16.77
CA SER A 225 -31.26 38.31 -15.70
C SER A 225 -32.16 38.73 -14.52
N ALA A 226 -31.80 38.36 -13.28
CA ALA A 226 -31.38 39.28 -12.20
C ALA A 226 -31.49 38.64 -10.79
N ALA A 227 -30.53 39.04 -9.95
CA ALA A 227 -30.49 39.05 -8.47
C ALA A 227 -29.72 37.92 -7.74
N GLU A 228 -28.69 38.38 -7.00
CA GLU A 228 -27.86 37.74 -5.95
C GLU A 228 -28.63 36.83 -4.97
N PRO A 229 -27.92 35.88 -4.32
CA PRO A 229 -27.72 35.98 -2.86
C PRO A 229 -26.36 35.34 -2.39
N PRO A 230 -26.10 35.09 -1.08
CA PRO A 230 -25.13 35.84 -0.29
C PRO A 230 -23.96 34.99 0.27
N ALA A 231 -23.04 35.67 0.95
CA ALA A 231 -21.89 35.11 1.69
C ALA A 231 -22.28 34.13 2.82
N PRO A 232 -21.29 33.35 3.32
CA PRO A 232 -21.10 33.28 4.77
C PRO A 232 -19.62 33.42 5.22
N GLU A 233 -19.48 33.92 6.46
CA GLU A 233 -18.26 34.25 7.18
C GLU A 233 -17.56 33.05 7.88
N ALA A 234 -16.31 33.32 8.25
CA ALA A 234 -15.26 32.55 8.93
C ALA A 234 -15.63 31.86 10.28
N PRO A 235 -14.71 31.09 10.89
CA PRO A 235 -13.71 31.71 11.80
C PRO A 235 -12.28 31.12 11.66
N GLN A 236 -11.24 31.99 11.66
CA GLN A 236 -10.23 32.18 12.74
C GLN A 236 -9.23 30.99 12.86
N ASP A 237 -7.90 31.15 12.92
CA ASP A 237 -7.10 32.24 13.46
C ASP A 237 -5.67 32.18 12.89
N ALA A 238 -5.11 33.38 12.72
CA ALA A 238 -3.72 33.84 12.63
C ALA A 238 -2.57 32.99 13.27
N PRO A 239 -1.27 33.34 13.11
CA PRO A 239 -0.64 34.25 12.12
C PRO A 239 0.79 33.87 11.63
N ALA A 240 1.21 34.64 10.60
CA ALA A 240 2.51 35.31 10.41
C ALA A 240 3.79 34.48 10.24
N GLY A 241 4.71 34.84 9.35
CA GLY A 241 4.86 36.08 8.58
C GLY A 241 5.65 35.79 7.31
N ASP A 242 5.36 36.53 6.25
CA ASP A 242 6.22 37.63 5.76
C ASP A 242 7.38 37.06 4.93
N GLU A 243 7.59 37.39 3.66
CA GLU A 243 7.14 38.47 2.79
C GLU A 243 7.21 37.94 1.35
N THR A 244 6.23 38.26 0.50
CA THR A 244 6.49 38.42 -0.94
C THR A 244 7.33 39.69 -1.14
N PRO A 245 8.15 39.75 -2.19
CA PRO A 245 7.65 40.55 -3.30
C PRO A 245 7.85 39.91 -4.68
N ASP A 246 6.79 40.04 -5.46
CA ASP A 246 6.73 40.24 -6.92
C ASP A 246 8.05 40.20 -7.71
N GLY A 247 8.04 39.37 -8.76
CA GLY A 247 8.89 39.51 -9.93
C GLY A 247 8.14 39.02 -11.18
N GLU A 248 7.95 39.92 -12.15
CA GLU A 248 7.35 39.68 -13.46
C GLU A 248 8.11 38.60 -14.29
N PRO A 249 7.48 37.99 -15.32
CA PRO A 249 7.94 36.77 -15.97
C PRO A 249 8.91 37.06 -17.14
N GLU A 250 10.17 37.38 -16.84
CA GLU A 250 11.22 37.57 -17.87
C GLU A 250 12.46 36.64 -17.71
N ASP A 251 12.66 35.95 -16.57
CA ASP A 251 13.88 35.15 -16.31
C ASP A 251 13.72 33.62 -16.52
N ASP A 252 12.51 33.13 -16.76
CA ASP A 252 12.23 31.69 -16.81
C ASP A 252 12.77 31.03 -18.09
N ALA A 253 12.68 31.72 -19.23
CA ALA A 253 13.17 31.21 -20.51
C ALA A 253 14.71 31.10 -20.56
N ASP A 254 15.41 32.01 -19.89
CA ASP A 254 16.88 31.99 -19.80
C ASP A 254 17.35 30.87 -18.86
N ALA A 255 16.62 30.62 -17.76
CA ALA A 255 16.87 29.50 -16.86
C ALA A 255 16.59 28.14 -17.53
N GLU A 256 15.49 28.02 -18.29
CA GLU A 256 15.16 26.84 -19.10
C GLU A 256 16.24 26.53 -20.14
N ALA A 257 16.73 27.55 -20.86
CA ALA A 257 17.80 27.39 -21.83
C ALA A 257 19.12 26.94 -21.18
N ALA A 258 19.46 27.50 -20.01
CA ALA A 258 20.66 27.12 -19.26
C ALA A 258 20.59 25.66 -18.76
N VAL A 259 19.42 25.21 -18.28
CA VAL A 259 19.21 23.83 -17.82
C VAL A 259 19.27 22.84 -18.98
N LEU A 260 18.70 23.17 -20.15
CA LEU A 260 18.81 22.35 -21.36
C LEU A 260 20.26 22.21 -21.83
N GLU A 261 21.04 23.30 -21.79
CA GLU A 261 22.46 23.25 -22.16
C GLU A 261 23.25 22.37 -21.19
N LEU A 262 23.01 22.51 -19.87
CA LEU A 262 23.62 21.68 -18.83
C LEU A 262 23.32 20.19 -19.02
N ILE A 263 22.05 19.82 -19.23
CA ILE A 263 21.65 18.42 -19.48
C ILE A 263 22.33 17.91 -20.74
N SER A 264 22.37 18.70 -21.83
CA SER A 264 23.00 18.29 -23.08
C SER A 264 24.53 18.13 -23.00
N SER A 265 25.19 18.97 -22.18
CA SER A 265 26.64 18.91 -21.97
C SER A 265 27.01 17.70 -21.12
N LEU A 266 26.28 17.47 -20.03
CA LEU A 266 26.52 16.34 -19.12
C LEU A 266 26.13 14.99 -19.77
N ASP A 267 25.10 14.95 -20.63
CA ASP A 267 24.74 13.73 -21.39
C ASP A 267 25.82 13.36 -22.42
N LYS A 268 26.49 14.37 -23.03
CA LYS A 268 27.60 14.16 -23.97
C LYS A 268 28.91 13.76 -23.30
N GLU A 269 29.15 14.19 -22.07
CA GLU A 269 30.29 13.76 -21.25
C GLU A 269 30.10 12.35 -20.67
N GLY A 270 28.85 11.89 -20.56
CA GLY A 270 28.48 10.53 -20.17
C GLY A 270 28.28 9.55 -21.34
N ASP A 271 27.70 8.39 -21.03
CA ASP A 271 27.44 7.29 -21.98
C ASP A 271 26.15 7.49 -22.83
N GLY A 272 25.51 8.67 -22.78
CA GLY A 272 24.26 8.96 -23.49
C GLY A 272 23.01 8.29 -22.91
N GLU A 273 23.07 7.85 -21.65
CA GLU A 273 21.95 7.25 -20.90
C GLU A 273 21.11 8.28 -20.12
N GLY A 274 21.42 9.58 -20.22
CA GLY A 274 20.81 10.64 -19.40
C GLY A 274 21.62 10.99 -18.15
N VAL A 275 21.38 12.19 -17.64
CA VAL A 275 22.12 12.82 -16.54
C VAL A 275 21.41 12.56 -15.22
N ILE A 276 22.15 12.08 -14.21
CA ILE A 276 21.60 11.84 -12.87
C ILE A 276 21.25 13.18 -12.21
N TYR A 277 20.09 13.26 -11.56
CA TYR A 277 19.59 14.48 -10.91
C TYR A 277 20.58 15.12 -9.94
N GLU A 278 21.29 14.32 -9.12
CA GLU A 278 22.29 14.85 -8.17
C GLU A 278 23.42 15.61 -8.89
N THR A 279 23.92 15.07 -10.01
CA THR A 279 24.96 15.71 -10.82
C THR A 279 24.44 16.95 -11.54
N LEU A 280 23.19 16.90 -12.01
CA LEU A 280 22.52 18.04 -12.61
C LEU A 280 22.34 19.17 -11.58
N ARG A 281 21.94 18.83 -10.35
CA ARG A 281 21.76 19.75 -9.24
C ARG A 281 23.05 20.42 -8.82
N ASP A 282 24.15 19.67 -8.70
CA ASP A 282 25.46 20.23 -8.37
C ASP A 282 25.95 21.21 -9.46
N SER A 283 25.69 20.88 -10.73
CA SER A 283 26.06 21.71 -11.88
C SER A 283 25.18 22.96 -12.00
N ALA A 284 23.88 22.83 -11.73
CA ALA A 284 22.92 23.92 -11.68
C ALA A 284 23.23 24.90 -10.53
N ALA A 285 23.61 24.38 -9.36
CA ALA A 285 24.06 25.20 -8.24
C ALA A 285 25.33 26.00 -8.58
N ALA A 286 26.25 25.41 -9.35
CA ALA A 286 27.44 26.11 -9.85
C ALA A 286 27.09 27.21 -10.89
N ALA A 287 25.98 27.05 -11.60
CA ALA A 287 25.41 28.04 -12.52
C ALA A 287 24.52 29.10 -11.83
N GLY A 288 24.32 29.00 -10.51
CA GLY A 288 23.53 29.95 -9.73
C GLY A 288 22.03 29.65 -9.67
N ILE A 289 21.60 28.46 -10.11
CA ILE A 289 20.21 28.00 -10.03
C ILE A 289 20.06 27.18 -8.74
N ASP A 290 19.20 27.64 -7.82
CA ASP A 290 18.90 26.91 -6.58
C ASP A 290 18.16 25.59 -6.88
N GLY A 291 18.28 24.60 -5.99
CA GLY A 291 17.63 23.30 -6.17
C GLY A 291 16.11 23.38 -6.31
N SER A 292 15.46 24.28 -5.57
CA SER A 292 14.00 24.48 -5.65
C SER A 292 13.60 25.05 -7.02
N ARG A 293 14.43 25.94 -7.57
CA ARG A 293 14.23 26.56 -8.88
C ARG A 293 14.52 25.59 -10.03
N LEU A 294 15.49 24.70 -9.85
CA LEU A 294 15.81 23.65 -10.81
C LEU A 294 14.63 22.68 -10.98
N ASP A 295 13.97 22.30 -9.90
CA ASP A 295 12.81 21.38 -9.95
C ASP A 295 11.65 22.01 -10.73
N GLU A 296 11.32 23.28 -10.46
CA GLU A 296 10.30 24.03 -11.20
C GLU A 296 10.61 24.12 -12.71
N VAL A 297 11.89 24.36 -13.05
CA VAL A 297 12.33 24.46 -14.45
C VAL A 297 12.31 23.10 -15.13
N ILE A 298 12.68 22.03 -14.44
CA ILE A 298 12.62 20.65 -14.97
C ILE A 298 11.16 20.25 -15.23
N ASP A 299 10.25 20.55 -14.32
CA ASP A 299 8.82 20.27 -14.48
C ASP A 299 8.23 21.06 -15.67
N SER A 300 8.57 22.36 -15.79
CA SER A 300 8.19 23.18 -16.95
C SER A 300 8.70 22.60 -18.28
N LEU A 301 9.98 22.22 -18.34
CA LEU A 301 10.60 21.64 -19.54
C LEU A 301 10.00 20.28 -19.92
N ASN A 302 9.57 19.49 -18.94
CA ASN A 302 8.91 18.20 -19.16
C ASN A 302 7.48 18.39 -19.68
N ASP A 303 6.74 19.37 -19.15
CA ASP A 303 5.41 19.76 -19.64
C ASP A 303 5.46 20.29 -21.09
N GLN A 304 6.54 20.99 -21.45
CA GLN A 304 6.82 21.42 -22.82
C GLN A 304 7.33 20.28 -23.73
N GLY A 305 7.70 19.13 -23.17
CA GLY A 305 8.24 17.97 -23.89
C GLY A 305 9.67 18.16 -24.41
N LEU A 306 10.43 19.10 -23.84
CA LEU A 306 11.83 19.37 -24.20
C LEU A 306 12.82 18.49 -23.43
N THR A 307 12.40 17.94 -22.29
CA THR A 307 13.16 16.94 -21.52
C THR A 307 12.28 15.72 -21.24
N TYR A 308 12.93 14.58 -20.99
CA TYR A 308 12.25 13.35 -20.56
C TYR A 308 13.15 12.53 -19.63
N GLN A 309 12.53 11.57 -18.93
CA GLN A 309 13.19 10.74 -17.94
C GLN A 309 13.38 9.29 -18.47
N PRO A 310 14.55 8.93 -19.06
CA PRO A 310 14.79 7.57 -19.57
C PRO A 310 14.86 6.49 -18.48
N ALA A 311 15.26 6.85 -17.25
CA ALA A 311 15.31 5.96 -16.09
C ALA A 311 15.07 6.76 -14.81
N PHE A 312 14.72 6.09 -13.71
CA PHE A 312 14.46 6.75 -12.43
C PHE A 312 15.61 7.69 -12.04
N ASN A 313 15.26 8.96 -11.83
CA ASN A 313 16.20 10.02 -11.45
C ASN A 313 17.28 10.39 -12.48
N LYS A 314 17.07 10.08 -13.77
CA LYS A 314 17.93 10.49 -14.90
C LYS A 314 17.17 11.35 -15.90
N PHE A 315 17.70 12.51 -16.28
CA PHE A 315 17.07 13.45 -17.21
C PHE A 315 17.83 13.56 -18.53
N ARG A 316 17.11 13.73 -19.63
CA ARG A 316 17.69 13.90 -20.96
C ARG A 316 16.86 14.89 -21.79
N VAL A 317 17.51 15.58 -22.72
CA VAL A 317 16.84 16.41 -23.72
C VAL A 317 16.18 15.52 -24.78
N ALA A 318 14.94 15.85 -25.16
CA ALA A 318 14.11 15.13 -26.13
C ALA A 318 14.69 15.13 -27.56
#